data_AF-A0A521TVZ6-F1
#
_entry.id   AF-A0A521TVZ6-F1
#
_cell.length_a   1.000
_cell.length_b   1.000
_cell.length_c   1.000
_cell.angle_alpha   90.00
_cell.angle_beta   90.00
_cell.angle_gamma   90.00
#
_symmetry.space_group_name_H-M   'P 1'
#
loop_
_entity.id
_entity.type
_entity.pdbx_description
1 polymer ?
#
loop_
_entity_poly.entity_id
_entity_poly.type
_entity_poly.pdbx_seq_one_letter_code
_entity_poly.pdbx_strand_id
1 'polypeptide(L)'
;MKRIGCFLLLLLACSDEHNDGGSHGNLDPTCALIVERCHALDLGPGPIHDCHQLAEGNNVAMCASRRTECLALCPLASDAGASDAGAADAASDATGGGG
;
A
#
# COMPACT_ATOMS: atom_id res chain seq x y z
N MET A 1 -28.78 -26.67 -6.05
CA MET A 1 -30.08 -26.10 -6.46
C MET A 1 -30.39 -24.91 -5.56
N LYS A 2 -30.79 -23.76 -6.16
CA LYS A 2 -31.36 -22.54 -5.54
C LYS A 2 -30.32 -21.67 -4.76
N ARG A 3 -30.10 -20.38 -5.05
CA ARG A 3 -30.82 -19.38 -5.86
C ARG A 3 -29.83 -18.44 -6.56
N ILE A 4 -30.09 -18.26 -7.85
CA ILE A 4 -29.76 -17.06 -8.62
C ILE A 4 -30.28 -15.84 -7.86
N GLY A 5 -29.36 -15.00 -7.43
CA GLY A 5 -29.56 -13.60 -7.06
C GLY A 5 -28.69 -12.72 -7.94
N CYS A 6 -28.60 -13.06 -9.23
CA CYS A 6 -28.13 -12.17 -10.27
C CYS A 6 -29.37 -11.45 -10.81
N PHE A 7 -29.30 -10.12 -10.94
CA PHE A 7 -30.38 -9.17 -11.26
C PHE A 7 -31.18 -8.61 -10.07
N LEU A 8 -30.57 -7.69 -9.34
CA LEU A 8 -31.18 -6.37 -9.13
C LEU A 8 -30.11 -5.39 -8.61
N LEU A 9 -29.81 -4.36 -9.43
CA LEU A 9 -29.04 -3.13 -9.13
C LEU A 9 -27.51 -3.14 -9.34
N LEU A 10 -27.10 -3.28 -10.61
CA LEU A 10 -26.25 -2.39 -11.44
C LEU A 10 -25.40 -1.21 -10.86
N LEU A 11 -25.04 -1.10 -9.57
CA LEU A 11 -24.22 0.02 -9.04
C LEU A 11 -23.24 -0.36 -7.90
N LEU A 12 -22.51 -1.47 -8.00
CA LEU A 12 -21.31 -1.65 -7.19
C LEU A 12 -20.26 -2.43 -7.97
N ALA A 13 -19.55 -1.70 -8.82
CA ALA A 13 -18.22 -2.11 -9.25
C ALA A 13 -17.33 -2.20 -8.00
N CYS A 14 -16.52 -3.26 -7.97
CA CYS A 14 -15.49 -3.57 -6.99
C CYS A 14 -15.95 -4.21 -5.66
N SER A 15 -15.97 -5.53 -5.66
CA SER A 15 -15.39 -6.28 -4.54
C SER A 15 -14.59 -7.45 -5.11
N ASP A 16 -13.70 -7.12 -6.05
CA ASP A 16 -12.50 -7.94 -6.26
C ASP A 16 -11.50 -7.45 -5.20
N GLU A 17 -11.68 -7.88 -3.96
CA GLU A 17 -10.64 -7.66 -2.92
C GLU A 17 -9.52 -8.67 -3.16
N HIS A 18 -8.79 -8.49 -4.27
CA HIS A 18 -7.46 -9.06 -4.44
C HIS A 18 -6.58 -8.48 -3.33
N ASN A 19 -6.42 -9.25 -2.25
CA ASN A 19 -5.34 -9.04 -1.31
C ASN A 19 -4.04 -9.55 -1.95
N ASP A 20 -3.51 -8.81 -2.93
CA ASP A 20 -2.10 -8.90 -3.34
C ASP A 20 -1.25 -8.17 -2.31
N GLY A 21 -1.12 -8.77 -1.11
CA GLY A 21 -0.24 -8.31 -0.05
C GLY A 21 0.91 -9.30 0.11
N GLY A 22 2.10 -8.92 -0.37
CA GLY A 22 3.29 -9.75 -0.46
C GLY A 22 3.56 -10.61 0.78
N SER A 23 3.76 -11.91 0.50
CA SER A 23 4.38 -12.99 1.27
C SER A 23 4.88 -12.71 2.71
N HIS A 24 3.99 -12.24 3.57
CA HIS A 24 4.14 -12.19 5.03
C HIS A 24 2.83 -12.64 5.69
N GLY A 25 2.21 -13.70 5.17
CA GLY A 25 0.83 -14.13 5.47
C GLY A 25 0.49 -14.52 6.92
N ASN A 26 1.37 -14.24 7.88
CA ASN A 26 1.13 -14.40 9.32
C ASN A 26 1.51 -13.16 10.14
N LEU A 27 2.01 -12.10 9.51
CA LEU A 27 2.33 -10.83 10.17
C LEU A 27 1.15 -9.87 10.07
N ASP A 28 1.03 -8.99 11.07
CA ASP A 28 0.20 -7.80 10.98
C ASP A 28 0.62 -6.95 9.77
N PRO A 29 -0.33 -6.34 9.04
CA PRO A 29 -0.03 -5.55 7.85
C PRO A 29 1.03 -4.45 8.07
N THR A 30 1.08 -3.87 9.27
CA THR A 30 2.07 -2.84 9.60
C THR A 30 3.46 -3.43 9.73
N CYS A 31 3.58 -4.58 10.40
CA CYS A 31 4.84 -5.28 10.54
C CYS A 31 5.31 -5.84 9.19
N ALA A 32 4.40 -6.45 8.40
CA ALA A 32 4.68 -6.95 7.07
C ALA A 32 5.27 -5.87 6.16
N LEU A 33 4.69 -4.66 6.17
CA LEU A 33 5.20 -3.53 5.40
C LEU A 33 6.63 -3.14 5.80
N ILE A 34 6.96 -3.13 7.10
CA ILE A 34 8.31 -2.79 7.57
C ILE A 34 9.31 -3.87 7.13
N VAL A 35 8.98 -5.16 7.29
CA VAL A 35 9.85 -6.26 6.83
C VAL A 35 10.07 -6.16 5.32
N GLU A 36 9.01 -5.99 4.53
CA GLU A 36 9.11 -5.89 3.07
C GLU A 36 10.08 -4.79 2.63
N ARG A 37 10.10 -3.64 3.33
CA ARG A 37 10.99 -2.52 2.99
C ARG A 37 12.41 -2.69 3.48
N CYS A 38 12.59 -3.26 4.67
CA CYS A 38 13.91 -3.36 5.29
C CYS A 38 14.65 -4.65 4.92
N HIS A 39 13.97 -5.73 4.56
CA HIS A 39 14.57 -7.06 4.37
C HIS A 39 15.69 -7.09 3.34
N ALA A 40 15.50 -6.43 2.19
CA ALA A 40 16.53 -6.37 1.16
C ALA A 40 17.70 -5.44 1.51
N LEU A 41 17.51 -4.53 2.48
CA LEU A 41 18.48 -3.54 2.91
C LEU A 41 19.21 -3.95 4.20
N ASP A 42 18.73 -4.97 4.90
CA ASP A 42 19.36 -5.52 6.09
C ASP A 42 20.60 -6.35 5.70
N LEU A 43 21.76 -5.71 5.75
CA LEU A 43 23.06 -6.31 5.45
C LEU A 43 23.81 -6.74 6.73
N GLY A 44 23.13 -6.72 7.88
CA GLY A 44 23.72 -6.96 9.20
C GLY A 44 23.46 -5.82 10.19
N PRO A 45 24.13 -5.85 11.35
CA PRO A 45 23.76 -5.03 12.50
C PRO A 45 23.66 -3.53 12.22
N GLY A 46 22.65 -2.88 12.78
CA GLY A 46 22.42 -1.45 12.65
C GLY A 46 20.93 -1.08 12.66
N PRO A 47 20.59 0.20 12.41
CA PRO A 47 19.21 0.69 12.53
C PRO A 47 18.19 -0.01 11.61
N ILE A 48 18.62 -0.41 10.42
CA ILE A 48 17.78 -1.17 9.46
C ILE A 48 17.51 -2.57 10.01
N HIS A 49 18.54 -3.26 10.51
CA HIS A 49 18.43 -4.56 11.15
C HIS A 49 17.53 -4.54 12.39
N ASP A 50 17.61 -3.48 13.19
CA ASP A 50 16.76 -3.31 14.37
C ASP A 50 15.28 -3.15 13.98
N CYS A 51 15.00 -2.43 12.89
CA CYS A 51 13.65 -2.30 12.33
C CYS A 51 13.15 -3.61 11.71
N HIS A 52 14.00 -4.32 10.97
CA HIS A 52 13.71 -5.65 10.43
C HIS A 52 13.34 -6.62 11.55
N GLN A 53 14.21 -6.79 12.55
CA GLN A 53 13.97 -7.74 13.64
C GLN A 53 12.74 -7.38 14.49
N LEU A 54 12.51 -6.09 14.75
CA LEU A 54 11.31 -5.64 15.45
C LEU A 54 10.04 -6.04 14.71
N ALA A 55 10.04 -5.88 13.38
CA ALA A 55 8.89 -6.19 12.55
C ALA A 55 8.69 -7.71 12.41
N GLU A 56 9.75 -8.51 12.32
CA GLU A 56 9.66 -9.97 12.37
C GLU A 56 9.07 -10.50 13.69
N GLY A 57 9.28 -9.78 14.80
CA GLY A 57 8.65 -10.08 16.09
C GLY A 57 7.12 -9.93 16.12
N ASN A 58 6.51 -9.39 15.06
CA ASN A 58 5.07 -9.24 14.87
C ASN A 58 4.31 -8.57 16.04
N ASN A 59 4.99 -7.68 16.77
CA ASN A 59 4.36 -6.90 17.83
C ASN A 59 3.68 -5.67 17.23
N VAL A 60 2.38 -5.76 17.00
CA VAL A 60 1.55 -4.73 16.35
C VAL A 60 1.75 -3.35 16.97
N ALA A 61 1.75 -3.25 18.31
CA ALA A 61 1.91 -1.96 18.99
C ALA A 61 3.28 -1.33 18.71
N MET A 62 4.34 -2.15 18.65
CA MET A 62 5.69 -1.69 18.35
C MET A 62 5.85 -1.32 16.88
N CYS A 63 5.33 -2.16 15.97
CA CYS A 63 5.34 -1.89 14.53
C CYS A 63 4.60 -0.58 14.22
N ALA A 64 3.43 -0.35 14.82
CA ALA A 64 2.68 0.89 14.67
C ALA A 64 3.45 2.10 15.22
N SER A 65 4.04 1.98 16.42
CA SER A 65 4.74 3.07 17.08
C SER A 65 6.02 3.50 16.35
N ARG A 66 6.72 2.55 15.71
CA ARG A 66 7.99 2.80 15.00
C ARG A 66 7.88 2.81 13.48
N ARG A 67 6.66 2.68 12.94
CA ARG A 67 6.40 2.61 11.50
C ARG A 67 7.10 3.71 10.72
N THR A 68 6.86 4.96 11.08
CA THR A 68 7.39 6.13 10.34
C THR A 68 8.91 6.18 10.38
N GLU A 69 9.50 5.88 11.54
CA GLU A 69 10.95 5.82 11.72
C GLU A 69 11.57 4.72 10.85
N CYS A 70 11.04 3.50 10.93
CA CYS A 70 11.57 2.36 10.19
C CYS A 70 11.41 2.50 8.67
N LEU A 71 10.29 3.04 8.19
CA LEU A 71 10.09 3.28 6.76
C LEU A 71 10.99 4.41 6.22
N ALA A 72 11.35 5.39 7.04
CA ALA A 72 12.31 6.43 6.65
C ALA A 72 13.75 5.89 6.56
N LEU A 73 14.10 4.91 7.39
CA LEU A 73 15.41 4.25 7.38
C LEU A 73 15.56 3.25 6.23
N CYS A 74 14.46 2.71 5.72
CA CYS A 74 14.41 1.73 4.64
C CYS A 74 13.75 2.33 3.39
N PRO A 75 14.37 3.35 2.75
CA PRO A 75 13.78 4.00 1.60
C PRO A 75 13.67 3.02 0.44
N LEU A 76 12.49 2.96 -0.18
CA LEU A 76 12.41 2.41 -1.54
C LEU A 76 13.19 3.33 -2.47
N ALA A 77 13.83 2.74 -3.48
CA ALA A 77 14.52 3.48 -4.54
C ALA A 77 13.60 4.40 -5.38
N SER A 78 12.32 4.61 -5.02
CA SER A 78 11.31 5.23 -5.89
C SER A 78 10.66 6.52 -5.38
N ASP A 79 10.97 7.02 -4.18
CA ASP A 79 10.37 8.27 -3.69
C ASP A 79 11.14 9.56 -4.08
N ALA A 80 12.17 9.45 -4.93
CA ALA A 80 12.89 10.60 -5.47
C ALA A 80 12.21 11.27 -6.69
N GLY A 81 10.92 11.01 -6.94
CA GLY A 81 10.27 11.37 -8.21
C GLY A 81 8.78 11.73 -8.19
N ALA A 82 8.15 11.95 -7.02
CA ALA A 82 6.82 12.55 -6.98
C ALA A 82 6.94 14.08 -7.13
N SER A 83 7.31 14.54 -8.33
CA SER A 83 7.09 15.93 -8.72
C SER A 83 5.58 16.13 -8.88
N ASP A 84 5.04 17.13 -8.19
CA ASP A 84 3.66 17.61 -8.32
C ASP A 84 3.35 18.04 -9.76
N ALA A 85 3.07 17.08 -10.64
CA ALA A 85 2.40 17.33 -11.92
C ALA A 85 0.88 17.27 -11.68
N GLY A 86 0.39 18.24 -10.90
CA GLY A 86 -1.03 18.52 -10.78
C GLY A 86 -1.58 19.00 -12.11
N ALA A 87 -2.25 18.07 -12.79
CA ALA A 87 -3.07 18.25 -13.98
C ALA A 87 -4.04 19.43 -13.89
N ALA A 88 -3.97 20.34 -14.87
CA ALA A 88 -5.10 21.18 -15.27
C ALA A 88 -5.03 21.57 -16.75
N ASP A 89 -4.61 20.65 -17.63
CA ASP A 89 -4.89 20.74 -19.07
C ASP A 89 -6.05 19.78 -19.41
N ALA A 90 -7.22 20.05 -18.83
CA ALA A 90 -8.49 19.55 -19.34
C ALA A 90 -9.19 20.68 -20.13
N ALA A 91 -8.46 21.27 -21.07
CA ALA A 91 -9.02 22.08 -22.14
C ALA A 91 -9.05 21.22 -23.41
N SER A 92 -10.13 20.46 -23.61
CA SER A 92 -10.67 20.10 -24.94
C SER A 92 -12.01 19.37 -24.77
N ASP A 93 -13.06 20.11 -25.13
CA ASP A 93 -14.23 19.64 -25.87
C ASP A 93 -15.10 18.48 -25.35
N ALA A 94 -16.31 18.84 -24.92
CA ALA A 94 -17.52 18.26 -25.51
C ALA A 94 -18.75 19.21 -25.42
N THR A 95 -19.10 19.79 -26.58
CA THR A 95 -20.46 19.81 -27.18
C THR A 95 -21.59 20.66 -26.55
N GLY A 96 -21.91 21.77 -27.22
CA GLY A 96 -23.17 21.91 -28.00
C GLY A 96 -24.46 22.40 -27.34
N GLY A 97 -24.92 23.61 -27.72
CA GLY A 97 -26.31 23.87 -28.15
C GLY A 97 -27.27 24.58 -27.17
N GLY A 98 -27.78 25.75 -27.58
CA GLY A 98 -29.02 26.35 -27.04
C GLY A 98 -29.09 27.86 -27.19
N GLY A 99 -29.60 28.32 -28.34
CA GLY A 99 -30.12 29.68 -28.54
C GLY A 99 -31.62 29.75 -28.29
#